data_AF-A0A094I0G5-F1
#
_entry.id   AF-A0A094I0G5-F1
#
_cell.length_a   1.000
_cell.length_b   1.000
_cell.length_c   1.000
_cell.angle_alpha   90.00
_cell.angle_beta   90.00
_cell.angle_gamma   90.00
#
_symmetry.space_group_name_H-M   'P 1'
#
loop_
_entity.id
_entity.type
_entity.pdbx_description
1 polymer ?
#
loop_
_entity_poly.entity_id
_entity_poly.type
_entity_poly.pdbx_seq_one_letter_code
_entity_poly.pdbx_strand_id
1 'polypeptide(L)'
;MQSHIWAPLGMRQITFHLHTRPDVEAEIGEMALRVPSGEIEAVGSRFWPDETEFDSGGAGAYSSMAEYVKVLIAVLRNDGTLLKPATMDLLFQPQLSPAVQTTLDKTLYANGGLPVFSANLPPSARLTQALGGTVCLSDVVGDATGGSGRRRNKGSLSWSGLPNVWWMIDPTA
;
A
#
# COMPACT_ATOMS: atom_id res chain seq x y z
N MET A 1 -7.24 -1.73 -16.57
CA MET A 1 -7.89 -1.56 -15.24
C MET A 1 -9.33 -1.06 -15.31
N GLN A 2 -9.68 -0.17 -16.27
CA GLN A 2 -11.03 0.39 -16.43
C GLN A 2 -12.17 -0.63 -16.34
N SER A 3 -12.12 -1.71 -17.12
CA SER A 3 -13.20 -2.70 -17.22
C SER A 3 -13.35 -3.63 -16.02
N HIS A 4 -12.27 -3.89 -15.28
CA HIS A 4 -12.21 -4.98 -14.30
C HIS A 4 -12.01 -4.53 -12.85
N ILE A 5 -11.65 -3.27 -12.61
CA ILE A 5 -11.49 -2.71 -11.26
C ILE A 5 -12.25 -1.40 -11.15
N TRP A 6 -11.95 -0.42 -12.02
CA TRP A 6 -12.47 0.92 -11.84
C TRP A 6 -13.97 1.02 -12.12
N ALA A 7 -14.45 0.53 -13.27
CA ALA A 7 -15.88 0.57 -13.58
C ALA A 7 -16.73 -0.25 -12.59
N PRO A 8 -16.36 -1.50 -12.21
CA PRO A 8 -17.09 -2.25 -11.18
C PRO A 8 -17.21 -1.52 -9.83
N LEU A 9 -16.20 -0.74 -9.45
CA LEU A 9 -16.19 0.03 -8.20
C LEU A 9 -16.71 1.47 -8.37
N GLY A 10 -17.11 1.86 -9.56
CA GLY A 10 -17.50 3.24 -9.86
C GLY A 10 -16.38 4.24 -9.59
N MET A 11 -15.13 3.86 -9.85
CA MET A 11 -13.97 4.74 -9.75
C MET A 11 -13.81 5.58 -11.00
N ARG A 12 -13.78 6.90 -10.84
CA ARG A 12 -13.74 7.87 -11.94
C ARG A 12 -12.49 8.73 -11.89
N GLN A 13 -12.04 9.15 -10.71
CA GLN A 13 -10.82 9.95 -10.56
C GLN A 13 -9.57 9.08 -10.38
N ILE A 14 -9.31 8.22 -11.37
CA ILE A 14 -8.11 7.38 -11.43
C ILE A 14 -7.65 7.24 -12.89
N THR A 15 -6.34 7.32 -13.14
CA THR A 15 -5.78 7.20 -14.50
C THR A 15 -4.27 6.89 -14.47
N PHE A 16 -3.76 6.23 -15.50
CA PHE A 16 -2.32 6.23 -15.83
C PHE A 16 -1.93 7.37 -16.77
N HIS A 17 -2.90 7.89 -17.53
CA HIS A 17 -2.73 8.86 -18.60
C HIS A 17 -3.17 10.23 -18.12
N LEU A 18 -2.36 10.87 -17.27
CA LEU A 18 -2.75 12.10 -16.59
C LEU A 18 -3.09 13.25 -17.56
N HIS A 19 -2.32 13.39 -18.64
CA HIS A 19 -2.54 14.39 -19.70
C HIS A 19 -3.91 14.28 -20.39
N THR A 20 -4.58 13.11 -20.30
CA THR A 20 -5.93 12.89 -20.86
C THR A 20 -7.04 13.24 -19.86
N ARG A 21 -6.69 13.62 -18.62
CA ARG A 21 -7.62 13.82 -17.49
C ARG A 21 -7.39 15.17 -16.82
N PRO A 22 -7.78 16.28 -17.47
CA PRO A 22 -7.66 17.62 -16.88
C PRO A 22 -8.39 17.75 -15.53
N ASP A 23 -9.45 16.98 -15.32
CA ASP A 23 -10.19 16.93 -14.06
C ASP A 23 -9.37 16.31 -12.91
N VAL A 24 -8.56 15.29 -13.20
CA VAL A 24 -7.64 14.71 -12.21
C VAL A 24 -6.42 15.60 -12.03
N GLU A 25 -5.87 16.12 -13.12
CA GLU A 25 -4.68 16.99 -13.09
C GLU A 25 -4.92 18.27 -12.27
N ALA A 26 -6.11 18.86 -12.35
CA ALA A 26 -6.47 20.05 -11.58
C ALA A 26 -6.49 19.82 -10.06
N GLU A 27 -6.61 18.58 -9.60
CA GLU A 27 -6.68 18.22 -8.17
C GLU A 27 -5.37 17.60 -7.64
N ILE A 28 -4.32 17.50 -8.46
CA ILE A 28 -3.05 16.90 -8.03
C ILE A 28 -2.34 17.80 -7.02
N GLY A 29 -2.01 17.19 -5.86
CA GLY A 29 -1.13 17.80 -4.88
C GLY A 29 0.33 17.76 -5.30
N GLU A 30 1.06 18.84 -5.01
CA GLU A 30 2.51 18.88 -5.19
C GLU A 30 3.21 17.95 -4.20
N MET A 31 4.23 17.23 -4.68
CA MET A 31 5.09 16.44 -3.80
C MET A 31 6.02 17.36 -3.00
N ALA A 32 6.20 17.03 -1.73
CA ALA A 32 7.11 17.75 -0.85
C ALA A 32 8.07 16.80 -0.12
N LEU A 33 9.26 17.31 0.19
CA LEU A 33 10.30 16.63 0.93
C LEU A 33 10.61 17.40 2.21
N ARG A 34 10.94 16.68 3.27
CA ARG A 34 11.56 17.28 4.46
C ARG A 34 13.07 17.30 4.28
N VAL A 35 13.66 18.49 4.20
CA VAL A 35 15.11 18.67 4.08
C VAL A 35 15.81 18.56 5.45
N PRO A 36 17.15 18.41 5.51
CA PRO A 36 17.87 18.22 6.77
C PRO A 36 17.68 19.34 7.82
N SER A 37 17.36 20.56 7.40
CA SER A 37 17.01 21.67 8.30
C SER A 37 15.68 21.43 9.05
N GLY A 38 14.87 20.48 8.60
CA GLY A 38 13.53 20.20 9.10
C GLY A 38 12.42 20.92 8.32
N GLU A 39 12.77 21.84 7.42
CA GLU A 39 11.82 22.54 6.55
C GLU A 39 11.22 21.61 5.48
N ILE A 40 10.08 22.04 4.93
CA ILE A 40 9.37 21.31 3.87
C ILE A 40 9.56 22.08 2.56
N GLU A 41 10.10 21.41 1.56
CA GLU A 41 10.34 21.97 0.24
C GLU A 41 9.57 21.19 -0.83
N ALA A 42 9.06 21.91 -1.83
CA ALA A 42 8.49 21.30 -3.02
C ALA A 42 9.57 20.54 -3.81
N VAL A 43 9.23 19.35 -4.31
CA VAL A 43 10.15 18.57 -5.17
C VAL A 43 10.38 19.26 -6.52
N GLY A 44 9.42 20.06 -6.98
CA GLY A 44 9.49 20.79 -8.25
C GLY A 44 9.45 19.91 -9.51
N SER A 45 9.34 18.59 -9.35
CA SER A 45 9.19 17.62 -10.44
C SER A 45 8.36 16.42 -10.00
N ARG A 46 7.72 15.75 -10.96
CA ARG A 46 6.98 14.52 -10.72
C ARG A 46 7.96 13.34 -10.67
N PHE A 47 7.80 12.48 -9.66
CA PHE A 47 8.65 11.29 -9.49
C PHE A 47 8.43 10.23 -10.58
N TRP A 48 7.24 10.21 -11.18
CA TRP A 48 6.88 9.36 -12.30
C TRP A 48 6.73 10.22 -13.55
N PRO A 49 7.26 9.83 -14.71
CA PRO A 49 7.10 10.59 -15.95
C PRO A 49 5.62 10.73 -16.35
N ASP A 50 5.26 11.87 -16.90
CA ASP A 50 3.88 12.14 -17.33
C ASP A 50 3.47 11.40 -18.60
N GLU A 51 4.46 11.19 -19.47
CA GLU A 51 4.32 10.43 -20.70
C GLU A 51 5.13 9.15 -20.53
N THR A 52 4.43 8.03 -20.47
CA THR A 52 5.01 6.69 -20.49
C THR A 52 4.46 5.91 -21.65
N GLU A 53 5.31 5.14 -22.32
CA GLU A 53 4.90 4.28 -23.45
C GLU A 53 3.99 3.11 -23.01
N PHE A 54 3.92 2.84 -21.71
CA PHE A 54 3.14 1.76 -21.14
C PHE A 54 2.58 2.13 -19.76
N ASP A 55 1.51 1.43 -19.36
CA ASP A 55 0.94 1.51 -18.02
C ASP A 55 1.74 0.61 -17.07
N SER A 56 2.52 1.19 -16.15
CA SER A 56 3.27 0.42 -15.15
C SER A 56 2.35 -0.07 -14.03
N GLY A 57 2.29 -1.38 -13.80
CA GLY A 57 1.45 -1.92 -12.71
C GLY A 57 1.98 -1.62 -11.30
N GLY A 58 3.27 -1.30 -11.16
CA GLY A 58 3.92 -1.03 -9.88
C GLY A 58 3.93 0.43 -9.45
N ALA A 59 3.66 1.36 -10.38
CA ALA A 59 3.68 2.82 -10.15
C ALA A 59 2.96 3.55 -11.30
N GLY A 60 2.69 4.85 -11.16
CA GLY A 60 2.23 5.68 -12.29
C GLY A 60 0.71 5.83 -12.45
N ALA A 61 -0.10 5.17 -11.62
CA ALA A 61 -1.50 5.53 -11.49
C ALA A 61 -1.66 6.76 -10.59
N TYR A 62 -2.38 7.77 -11.06
CA TYR A 62 -2.87 8.89 -10.29
C TYR A 62 -4.28 8.58 -9.80
N SER A 63 -4.57 8.86 -8.52
CA SER A 63 -5.87 8.61 -7.92
C SER A 63 -6.08 9.52 -6.72
N SER A 64 -7.34 9.84 -6.43
CA SER A 64 -7.69 10.39 -5.11
C SER A 64 -7.73 9.28 -4.05
N MET A 65 -7.57 9.66 -2.78
CA MET A 65 -7.70 8.74 -1.64
C MET A 65 -9.10 8.14 -1.55
N ALA A 66 -10.13 8.93 -1.88
CA ALA A 66 -11.53 8.48 -1.89
C ALA A 66 -11.76 7.36 -2.90
N GLU A 67 -11.11 7.44 -4.07
CA GLU A 67 -11.17 6.36 -5.06
C GLU A 67 -10.41 5.12 -4.58
N TYR A 68 -9.20 5.27 -4.06
CA TYR A 68 -8.39 4.13 -3.62
C TYR A 68 -9.03 3.35 -2.46
N VAL A 69 -9.69 4.04 -1.52
CA VAL A 69 -10.45 3.41 -0.43
C VAL A 69 -11.54 2.47 -0.93
N LYS A 70 -12.14 2.71 -2.11
CA LYS A 70 -13.14 1.78 -2.69
C LYS A 70 -12.54 0.41 -2.97
N VAL A 71 -11.28 0.35 -3.41
CA VAL A 71 -10.56 -0.91 -3.61
C VAL A 71 -10.37 -1.63 -2.28
N LEU A 72 -9.92 -0.91 -1.24
CA LEU A 72 -9.73 -1.47 0.10
C LEU A 72 -11.04 -2.02 0.69
N ILE A 73 -12.14 -1.27 0.52
CA ILE A 73 -13.49 -1.70 0.94
C ILE A 73 -13.92 -2.96 0.17
N ALA A 74 -13.67 -3.03 -1.15
CA ALA A 74 -14.04 -4.20 -1.95
C ALA A 74 -13.28 -5.45 -1.52
N VAL A 75 -11.98 -5.32 -1.19
CA VAL A 75 -11.18 -6.41 -0.63
C VAL A 75 -11.71 -6.83 0.74
N LEU A 76 -12.03 -5.88 1.63
CA LEU A 76 -12.55 -6.16 2.96
C LEU A 76 -13.94 -6.82 2.94
N ARG A 77 -14.84 -6.37 2.04
CA ARG A 77 -16.19 -6.93 1.89
C ARG A 77 -16.16 -8.35 1.34
N ASN A 78 -15.17 -8.65 0.49
CA ASN A 78 -15.00 -9.94 -0.14
C ASN A 78 -16.29 -10.49 -0.80
N ASP A 79 -17.03 -9.63 -1.49
CA ASP A 79 -18.39 -9.90 -1.97
C ASP A 79 -18.45 -10.47 -3.40
N GLY A 80 -17.32 -10.79 -3.99
CA GLY A 80 -17.24 -11.30 -5.37
C GLY A 80 -17.13 -10.22 -6.45
N THR A 81 -17.19 -8.92 -6.10
CA THR A 81 -17.20 -7.82 -7.09
C THR A 81 -15.94 -7.80 -7.96
N LEU A 82 -14.76 -8.01 -7.35
CA LEU A 82 -13.47 -7.99 -8.06
C LEU A 82 -12.92 -9.38 -8.33
N LEU A 83 -12.97 -10.26 -7.32
CA LEU A 83 -12.43 -11.61 -7.34
C LEU A 83 -13.41 -12.54 -6.62
N LYS A 84 -13.38 -13.83 -6.97
CA LYS A 84 -14.09 -14.86 -6.20
C LYS A 84 -13.61 -14.83 -4.73
N PRO A 85 -14.48 -15.09 -3.74
CA PRO A 85 -14.07 -14.97 -2.34
C PRO A 85 -12.83 -15.79 -1.96
N ALA A 86 -12.80 -17.06 -2.38
CA ALA A 86 -11.64 -17.93 -2.16
C ALA A 86 -10.34 -17.43 -2.81
N THR A 87 -10.41 -16.63 -3.88
CA THR A 87 -9.24 -16.00 -4.50
C THR A 87 -8.82 -14.75 -3.74
N MET A 88 -9.77 -13.96 -3.24
CA MET A 88 -9.49 -12.80 -2.38
C MET A 88 -8.79 -13.21 -1.09
N ASP A 89 -9.19 -14.36 -0.51
CA ASP A 89 -8.57 -14.90 0.71
C ASP A 89 -7.06 -15.17 0.52
N LEU A 90 -6.61 -15.46 -0.70
CA LEU A 90 -5.19 -15.67 -1.01
C LEU A 90 -4.34 -14.41 -0.84
N LEU A 91 -4.95 -13.21 -0.89
CA LEU A 91 -4.24 -11.94 -0.66
C LEU A 91 -3.69 -11.82 0.75
N PHE A 92 -4.25 -12.58 1.71
CA PHE A 92 -3.85 -12.56 3.11
C PHE A 92 -2.98 -13.77 3.50
N GLN A 93 -2.77 -14.72 2.59
CA GLN A 93 -2.00 -15.93 2.89
C GLN A 93 -0.49 -15.71 2.71
N PRO A 94 0.35 -16.21 3.64
CA PRO A 94 1.80 -16.27 3.45
C PRO A 94 2.19 -16.99 2.16
N GLN A 95 2.99 -16.34 1.31
CA GLN A 95 3.42 -16.90 0.02
C GLN A 95 4.91 -17.32 0.01
N LEU A 96 5.63 -17.10 1.12
CA LEU A 96 7.06 -17.35 1.17
C LEU A 96 7.37 -18.75 1.68
N SER A 97 8.34 -19.41 1.03
CA SER A 97 8.98 -20.59 1.60
C SER A 97 9.84 -20.22 2.82
N PRO A 98 10.16 -21.18 3.71
CA PRO A 98 11.00 -20.89 4.89
C PRO A 98 12.35 -20.25 4.55
N ALA A 99 12.97 -20.65 3.43
CA ALA A 99 14.24 -20.09 2.97
C ALA A 99 14.10 -18.62 2.58
N VAL A 100 13.04 -18.26 1.84
CA VAL A 100 12.79 -16.87 1.43
C VAL A 100 12.34 -16.01 2.61
N GLN A 101 11.56 -16.56 3.55
CA GLN A 101 11.20 -15.88 4.79
C GLN A 101 12.44 -15.44 5.58
N THR A 102 13.46 -16.30 5.66
CA THR A 102 14.72 -15.97 6.34
C THR A 102 15.40 -14.75 5.71
N THR A 103 15.35 -14.62 4.37
CA THR A 103 15.89 -13.46 3.66
C THR A 103 15.05 -12.21 3.92
N LEU A 104 13.72 -12.32 3.92
CA LEU A 104 12.83 -11.20 4.26
C LEU A 104 13.10 -10.70 5.69
N ASP A 105 13.22 -11.60 6.66
CA ASP A 105 13.50 -11.24 8.05
C ASP A 105 14.82 -10.47 8.17
N LYS A 106 15.87 -10.89 7.47
CA LYS A 106 17.14 -10.13 7.41
C LYS A 106 16.95 -8.74 6.81
N THR A 107 16.23 -8.63 5.71
CA THR A 107 15.93 -7.34 5.07
C THR A 107 15.19 -6.40 6.01
N LEU A 108 14.17 -6.90 6.71
CA LEU A 108 13.35 -6.09 7.61
C LEU A 108 14.12 -5.68 8.86
N TYR A 109 14.71 -6.64 9.58
CA TYR A 109 15.17 -6.42 10.96
C TYR A 109 16.68 -6.21 11.10
N ALA A 110 17.49 -6.71 10.16
CA ALA A 110 18.94 -6.54 10.20
C ALA A 110 19.45 -5.42 9.28
N ASN A 111 18.75 -5.17 8.16
CA ASN A 111 19.19 -4.23 7.12
C ASN A 111 18.38 -2.93 7.09
N GLY A 112 17.61 -2.63 8.15
CA GLY A 112 16.87 -1.38 8.29
C GLY A 112 15.67 -1.22 7.34
N GLY A 113 15.16 -2.32 6.77
CA GLY A 113 13.99 -2.27 5.88
C GLY A 113 12.66 -2.00 6.59
N LEU A 114 12.58 -2.23 7.90
CA LEU A 114 11.31 -2.16 8.63
C LEU A 114 10.52 -0.85 8.43
N PRO A 115 11.11 0.36 8.50
CA PRO A 115 10.36 1.61 8.29
C PRO A 115 9.71 1.71 6.90
N VAL A 116 10.33 1.11 5.88
CA VAL A 116 9.86 1.14 4.49
C VAL A 116 8.75 0.12 4.23
N PHE A 117 8.85 -1.08 4.81
CA PHE A 117 7.97 -2.21 4.48
C PHE A 117 6.83 -2.45 5.47
N SER A 118 6.82 -1.77 6.63
CA SER A 118 5.92 -2.13 7.74
C SER A 118 5.03 -1.01 8.27
N ALA A 119 5.06 0.19 7.72
CA ALA A 119 4.26 1.33 8.22
C ALA A 119 4.57 1.70 9.67
N ASN A 120 5.86 1.71 10.02
CA ASN A 120 6.35 1.99 11.37
C ASN A 120 5.79 1.04 12.44
N LEU A 121 5.62 -0.25 12.10
CA LEU A 121 5.36 -1.27 13.12
C LEU A 121 6.60 -1.44 14.03
N PRO A 122 6.41 -1.91 15.27
CA PRO A 122 7.51 -2.13 16.19
C PRO A 122 8.47 -3.22 15.67
N PRO A 123 9.76 -3.20 16.07
CA PRO A 123 10.72 -4.25 15.73
C PRO A 123 10.31 -5.67 16.14
N SER A 124 9.39 -5.80 17.09
CA SER A 124 8.83 -7.08 17.53
C SER A 124 7.76 -7.67 16.60
N ALA A 125 7.24 -6.88 15.65
CA ALA A 125 6.25 -7.36 14.70
C ALA A 125 6.85 -8.50 13.86
N ARG A 126 6.05 -9.56 13.63
CA ARG A 126 6.43 -10.69 12.78
C ARG A 126 5.68 -10.58 11.47
N LEU A 127 6.39 -10.45 10.37
CA LEU A 127 5.83 -10.17 9.04
C LEU A 127 6.23 -11.24 8.02
N THR A 128 5.36 -11.46 7.05
CA THR A 128 5.68 -12.21 5.83
C THR A 128 5.09 -11.51 4.61
N GLN A 129 5.42 -11.96 3.41
CA GLN A 129 4.87 -11.43 2.17
C GLN A 129 3.67 -12.29 1.72
N ALA A 130 2.59 -11.61 1.36
CA ALA A 130 1.41 -12.18 0.73
C ALA A 130 1.21 -11.58 -0.68
N LEU A 131 0.14 -11.99 -1.37
CA LEU A 131 -0.22 -11.41 -2.66
C LEU A 131 -0.80 -10.01 -2.43
N GLY A 132 0.03 -8.97 -2.57
CA GLY A 132 -0.39 -7.57 -2.47
C GLY A 132 0.33 -6.75 -1.39
N GLY A 133 1.06 -7.38 -0.47
CA GLY A 133 1.79 -6.65 0.58
C GLY A 133 2.33 -7.54 1.70
N THR A 134 2.66 -6.91 2.82
CA THR A 134 3.11 -7.59 4.05
C THR A 134 1.92 -7.94 4.94
N VAL A 135 1.94 -9.15 5.51
CA VAL A 135 0.92 -9.62 6.45
C VAL A 135 1.51 -9.90 7.83
N CYS A 136 0.76 -9.56 8.87
CA CYS A 136 1.14 -9.80 10.26
C CYS A 136 0.96 -11.29 10.62
N LEU A 137 2.03 -11.97 11.03
CA LEU A 137 1.99 -13.38 11.46
C LEU A 137 1.46 -13.56 12.89
N SER A 138 1.43 -12.49 13.67
CA SER A 138 0.92 -12.43 15.04
C SER A 138 0.25 -11.08 15.29
N ASP A 139 -0.52 -10.99 16.36
CA ASP A 139 -0.97 -9.70 16.88
C ASP A 139 0.24 -8.79 17.16
N VAL A 140 0.07 -7.50 16.88
CA VAL A 140 1.10 -6.48 17.08
C VAL A 140 0.64 -5.51 18.17
N VAL A 141 1.54 -5.25 19.11
CA VAL A 141 1.34 -4.33 20.24
C VAL A 141 2.40 -3.24 20.18
N GLY A 142 1.99 -2.00 20.41
CA GLY A 142 2.86 -0.83 20.32
C GLY A 142 3.18 -0.40 18.89
N ASP A 143 4.00 0.64 18.77
CA ASP A 143 4.51 1.18 17.51
C ASP A 143 6.04 1.29 17.51
N ALA A 144 6.63 1.90 16.48
CA ALA A 144 8.07 2.12 16.38
C ALA A 144 8.70 2.87 17.58
N THR A 145 7.91 3.58 18.39
CA THR A 145 8.33 4.32 19.59
C THR A 145 7.97 3.61 20.90
N GLY A 146 7.28 2.47 20.84
CA GLY A 146 6.89 1.66 22.00
C GLY A 146 5.37 1.68 22.27
N GLY A 147 4.99 1.45 23.53
CA GLY A 147 3.60 1.42 23.98
C GLY A 147 2.98 0.02 24.11
N SER A 148 1.81 -0.03 24.77
CA SER A 148 1.11 -1.28 25.12
C SER A 148 -0.25 -1.45 24.41
N GLY A 149 -0.62 -0.51 23.54
CA GLY A 149 -1.88 -0.57 22.79
C GLY A 149 -1.82 -1.61 21.68
N ARG A 150 -2.93 -2.30 21.42
CA ARG A 150 -3.08 -3.16 20.25
C ARG A 150 -2.97 -2.31 18.99
N ARG A 151 -2.06 -2.69 18.09
CA ARG A 151 -1.75 -1.94 16.87
C ARG A 151 -2.34 -2.59 15.62
N ARG A 152 -2.19 -3.91 15.45
CA ARG A 152 -2.74 -4.71 14.34
C ARG A 152 -3.03 -6.13 14.82
N ASN A 153 -4.04 -6.77 14.23
CA ASN A 153 -4.29 -8.19 14.48
C ASN A 153 -3.40 -9.07 13.61
N LYS A 154 -3.24 -10.33 14.01
CA LYS A 154 -2.73 -11.37 13.11
C LYS A 154 -3.57 -11.40 11.84
N GLY A 155 -2.93 -11.43 10.67
CA GLY A 155 -3.58 -11.48 9.38
C GLY A 155 -3.85 -10.11 8.74
N SER A 156 -3.57 -8.99 9.43
CA SER A 156 -3.67 -7.67 8.78
C SER A 156 -2.66 -7.53 7.64
N LEU A 157 -3.13 -7.16 6.45
CA LEU A 157 -2.36 -6.92 5.24
C LEU A 157 -2.05 -5.42 5.11
N SER A 158 -0.84 -5.05 4.68
CA SER A 158 -0.49 -3.65 4.44
C SER A 158 0.56 -3.47 3.35
N TRP A 159 0.57 -2.27 2.76
CA TRP A 159 1.65 -1.79 1.90
C TRP A 159 1.69 -0.26 1.91
N SER A 160 2.52 0.31 1.04
CA SER A 160 2.70 1.76 0.91
C SER A 160 2.92 2.20 -0.53
N GLY A 161 2.72 3.50 -0.74
CA GLY A 161 3.24 4.24 -1.86
C GLY A 161 4.39 5.14 -1.42
N LEU A 162 5.29 5.45 -2.36
CA LEU A 162 6.46 6.30 -2.16
C LEU A 162 6.18 7.63 -1.42
N PRO A 163 5.11 8.40 -1.70
CA PRO A 163 4.87 9.70 -1.05
C PRO A 163 4.29 9.56 0.37
N ASN A 164 4.80 8.63 1.18
CA ASN A 164 4.35 8.34 2.55
C ASN A 164 2.84 8.04 2.67
N VAL A 165 2.25 7.42 1.64
CA VAL A 165 0.87 6.94 1.67
C VAL A 165 0.87 5.49 2.12
N TRP A 166 0.06 5.17 3.12
CA TRP A 166 -0.01 3.84 3.71
C TRP A 166 -1.45 3.32 3.70
N TRP A 167 -1.62 2.04 3.43
CA TRP A 167 -2.91 1.37 3.58
C TRP A 167 -2.74 0.07 4.36
N MET A 168 -3.82 -0.33 5.03
CA MET A 168 -3.91 -1.57 5.78
C MET A 168 -5.33 -2.10 5.71
N ILE A 169 -5.48 -3.42 5.64
CA ILE A 169 -6.75 -4.14 5.71
C ILE A 169 -6.63 -5.18 6.82
N ASP A 170 -7.53 -5.10 7.81
CA ASP A 170 -7.64 -6.10 8.88
C ASP A 170 -8.94 -6.89 8.67
N PRO A 171 -8.86 -8.16 8.25
CA PRO A 171 -10.05 -8.97 8.00
C PRO A 171 -10.71 -9.48 9.31
N THR A 172 -10.12 -9.20 10.47
CA THR A 172 -10.53 -9.73 11.78
C THR A 172 -10.89 -8.66 12.81
N ALA A 173 -10.87 -7.38 12.41
CA ALA A 173 -11.16 -6.25 13.29
C ALA A 173 -12.64 -6.17 13.72
#